data_AF-A0A7S4A5Q3-F1
#
_entry.id   AF-A0A7S4A5Q3-F1
#
_cell.length_a   1.000
_cell.length_b   1.000
_cell.length_c   1.000
_cell.angle_alpha   90.00
_cell.angle_beta   90.00
_cell.angle_gamma   90.00
#
_symmetry.space_group_name_H-M   'P 1'
#
loop_
_entity.id
_entity.type
_entity.pdbx_description
1 polymer ?
#
loop_
_entity_poly.entity_id
_entity_poly.type
_entity_poly.pdbx_seq_one_letter_code
_entity_poly.pdbx_strand_id
1 'polypeptide(L)'
;MAAAKLILLPIVLAPALRMTRQRIVMRDSSSVTWFKAGDRVKIIESVMSRGQDLRGRTGTVADAWEKCEEDPHCCCAELAEEAAAVTVDLDPPDARQYYFAENELAKLPARAAAA
;
A
#
# COMPACT_ATOMS: atom_id res chain seq x y z
N MET A 1 56.53 -25.73 45.41
CA MET A 1 55.92 -24.43 45.06
C MET A 1 55.33 -24.56 43.66
N ALA A 2 54.03 -24.80 43.53
CA ALA A 2 53.36 -25.01 42.24
C ALA A 2 52.40 -23.84 41.98
N ALA A 3 52.59 -23.17 40.84
CA ALA A 3 51.88 -21.97 40.43
C ALA A 3 50.47 -22.30 39.91
N ALA A 4 49.44 -21.74 40.55
CA ALA A 4 48.05 -21.82 40.08
C ALA A 4 47.82 -20.79 38.96
N LYS A 5 47.60 -21.27 37.73
CA LYS A 5 47.23 -20.45 36.57
C LYS A 5 45.75 -20.05 36.67
N LEU A 6 45.50 -18.76 36.83
CA LEU A 6 44.17 -18.15 36.74
C LEU A 6 43.72 -18.14 35.27
N ILE A 7 42.72 -18.93 34.90
CA ILE A 7 42.12 -18.92 33.56
C ILE A 7 40.93 -17.95 33.59
N LEU A 8 41.10 -16.78 32.96
CA LEU A 8 40.03 -15.83 32.68
C LEU A 8 39.22 -16.32 31.48
N LEU A 9 37.98 -16.75 31.71
CA LEU A 9 36.98 -17.01 30.67
C LEU A 9 36.31 -15.70 30.25
N PRO A 10 36.17 -15.40 28.94
CA PRO A 10 35.49 -14.20 28.50
C PRO A 10 33.98 -14.36 28.66
N ILE A 11 33.36 -13.36 29.31
CA ILE A 11 31.91 -13.22 29.44
C ILE A 11 31.35 -12.95 28.03
N VAL A 12 30.61 -13.91 27.49
CA VAL A 12 29.92 -13.79 26.20
C VAL A 12 28.75 -12.82 26.39
N LEU A 13 28.89 -11.63 25.82
CA LEU A 13 27.88 -10.57 25.81
C LEU A 13 26.76 -10.94 24.81
N ALA A 14 25.58 -11.31 25.32
CA ALA A 14 24.42 -11.56 24.49
C ALA A 14 23.95 -10.26 23.80
N PRO A 15 23.60 -10.29 22.51
CA PRO A 15 23.11 -9.10 21.81
C PRO A 15 21.69 -8.78 22.28
N ALA A 16 21.50 -7.56 22.80
CA ALA A 16 20.19 -7.04 23.16
C ALA A 16 19.27 -6.98 21.93
N LEU A 17 18.12 -7.65 22.02
CA LEU A 17 17.02 -7.55 21.06
C LEU A 17 16.59 -6.08 20.98
N ARG A 18 16.99 -5.39 19.91
CA ARG A 18 16.51 -4.04 19.59
C ARG A 18 15.03 -4.16 19.20
N MET A 19 14.13 -3.72 20.09
CA MET A 19 12.75 -3.42 19.71
C MET A 19 12.77 -2.27 18.69
N THR A 20 12.44 -2.59 17.44
CA THR A 20 12.19 -1.61 16.39
C THR A 20 11.03 -0.71 16.79
N ARG A 21 11.30 0.59 16.89
CA ARG A 21 10.29 1.64 17.12
C ARG A 21 9.23 1.55 16.02
N GLN A 22 8.03 1.09 16.37
CA GLN A 22 6.89 1.15 15.45
C GLN A 22 6.42 2.60 15.36
N ARG A 23 6.41 3.14 14.14
CA ARG A 23 5.92 4.49 13.85
C ARG A 23 4.44 4.37 13.51
N ILE A 24 3.58 4.88 14.40
CA ILE A 24 2.15 5.04 14.11
C ILE A 24 2.01 6.24 13.17
N VAL A 25 1.46 6.03 11.98
CA VAL A 25 1.11 7.10 11.03
C VAL A 25 -0.41 7.18 10.94
N MET A 26 -0.96 8.39 11.09
CA MET A 26 -2.38 8.65 10.85
C MET A 26 -2.56 8.78 9.34
N ARG A 27 -3.50 8.01 8.77
CA ARG A 27 -3.86 8.13 7.35
C ARG A 27 -4.67 9.41 7.16
N ASP A 28 -4.24 10.24 6.23
CA ASP A 28 -5.05 11.34 5.71
C ASP A 28 -5.92 10.76 4.58
N SER A 29 -7.25 10.75 4.76
CA SER A 29 -8.18 10.28 3.72
C SER A 29 -8.37 11.30 2.60
N SER A 30 -7.87 12.52 2.77
CA SER A 30 -8.10 13.63 1.84
C SER A 30 -7.19 13.63 0.61
N SER A 31 -6.39 12.58 0.38
CA SER A 31 -5.61 12.37 -0.85
C SER A 31 -5.22 10.90 -1.05
N VAL A 32 -5.08 10.46 -2.30
CA VAL A 32 -4.48 9.16 -2.61
C VAL A 32 -2.97 9.28 -2.49
N THR A 33 -2.35 8.54 -1.57
CA THR A 33 -0.90 8.61 -1.35
C THR A 33 -0.18 7.30 -1.66
N TRP A 34 -0.92 6.19 -1.79
CA TRP A 34 -0.33 4.86 -1.93
C TRP A 34 -0.32 4.29 -3.35
N PHE A 35 -1.12 4.86 -4.25
CA PHE A 35 -1.29 4.39 -5.61
C PHE A 35 -0.88 5.46 -6.62
N LYS A 36 -0.28 5.02 -7.73
CA LYS A 36 0.02 5.85 -8.89
C LYS A 36 -0.34 5.11 -10.16
N ALA A 37 -0.53 5.86 -11.24
CA ALA A 37 -0.73 5.29 -12.57
C ALA A 37 0.36 4.26 -12.90
N GLY A 38 -0.06 3.11 -13.44
CA GLY A 38 0.79 1.97 -13.77
C GLY A 38 1.01 0.95 -12.64
N ASP A 39 0.58 1.22 -11.41
CA ASP A 39 0.67 0.24 -10.32
C ASP A 39 -0.24 -0.97 -10.59
N ARG A 40 0.26 -2.17 -10.27
CA ARG A 40 -0.55 -3.39 -10.27
C ARG A 40 -1.31 -3.52 -8.97
N VAL A 41 -2.60 -3.79 -9.07
CA VAL A 41 -3.49 -3.87 -7.91
C VAL A 41 -4.40 -5.08 -7.96
N LYS A 42 -4.85 -5.50 -6.79
CA LYS A 42 -5.90 -6.50 -6.59
C LYS A 42 -7.01 -5.88 -5.75
N ILE A 43 -8.26 -6.15 -6.12
CA ILE A 43 -9.41 -5.74 -5.34
C ILE A 43 -9.58 -6.72 -4.18
N ILE A 44 -9.54 -6.21 -2.95
CA ILE A 44 -9.58 -7.00 -1.71
C ILE A 44 -10.94 -6.94 -1.02
N GLU A 45 -11.68 -5.85 -1.19
CA GLU A 45 -13.02 -5.68 -0.65
C GLU A 45 -14.10 -6.05 -1.67
N SER A 46 -15.31 -6.30 -1.18
CA SER A 46 -16.46 -6.62 -2.02
C SER A 46 -17.01 -5.35 -2.67
N VAL A 47 -16.76 -5.18 -3.97
CA VAL A 47 -17.25 -4.04 -4.76
C VAL A 47 -18.20 -4.56 -5.82
N MET A 48 -19.49 -4.25 -5.66
CA MET A 48 -20.52 -4.72 -6.57
C MET A 48 -20.66 -3.77 -7.77
N SER A 49 -20.52 -4.31 -8.98
CA SER A 49 -20.85 -3.58 -10.19
C SER A 49 -21.65 -4.45 -11.15
N ARG A 50 -22.79 -3.94 -11.63
CA ARG A 50 -23.67 -4.64 -12.59
C ARG A 50 -24.03 -6.07 -12.17
N GLY A 51 -24.23 -6.28 -10.86
CA GLY A 51 -24.59 -7.58 -10.30
C GLY A 51 -23.41 -8.55 -10.12
N GLN A 52 -22.16 -8.11 -10.30
CA GLN A 52 -20.97 -8.92 -10.08
C GLN A 52 -20.12 -8.33 -8.95
N ASP A 53 -19.59 -9.20 -8.09
CA ASP A 53 -18.56 -8.83 -7.11
C ASP A 53 -17.20 -8.81 -7.83
N LEU A 54 -16.53 -7.65 -7.80
CA LEU A 54 -15.22 -7.46 -8.41
C LEU A 54 -14.07 -7.94 -7.52
N ARG A 55 -14.36 -8.36 -6.28
CA ARG A 55 -13.35 -8.85 -5.34
C ARG A 55 -12.52 -9.98 -5.93
N GLY A 56 -11.22 -9.90 -5.68
CA GLY A 56 -10.25 -10.88 -6.15
C GLY A 56 -9.76 -10.63 -7.58
N ARG A 57 -10.40 -9.73 -8.34
CA ARG A 57 -9.92 -9.30 -9.66
C ARG A 57 -8.66 -8.47 -9.54
N THR A 58 -7.90 -8.42 -10.62
CA THR A 58 -6.65 -7.68 -10.74
C THR A 58 -6.73 -6.70 -11.89
N GLY A 59 -5.93 -5.65 -11.79
CA GLY A 59 -5.88 -4.60 -12.78
C GLY A 59 -4.66 -3.72 -12.62
N THR A 60 -4.64 -2.67 -13.42
CA THR A 60 -3.60 -1.65 -13.39
C THR A 60 -4.25 -0.30 -13.09
N VAL A 61 -3.66 0.47 -12.18
CA VAL A 61 -4.13 1.82 -11.89
C VAL A 61 -3.96 2.67 -13.15
N ALA A 62 -5.05 3.21 -13.67
CA ALA A 62 -5.06 4.12 -14.80
C ALA A 62 -4.73 5.54 -14.34
N ASP A 63 -5.38 5.98 -13.25
CA ASP A 63 -5.21 7.29 -12.67
C ASP A 63 -5.52 7.25 -11.17
N ALA A 64 -4.96 8.18 -10.40
CA ALA A 64 -5.18 8.33 -8.98
C ALA A 64 -5.39 9.81 -8.68
N TRP A 65 -6.48 10.13 -7.98
CA TRP A 65 -6.78 11.51 -7.65
C TRP A 65 -5.76 12.06 -6.66
N GLU A 66 -5.08 13.13 -7.05
CA GLU A 66 -4.14 13.87 -6.22
C GLU A 66 -4.73 15.19 -5.78
N LYS A 67 -4.51 15.54 -4.52
CA LYS A 67 -4.86 16.85 -4.00
C LYS A 67 -3.89 17.89 -4.58
N CYS A 68 -4.41 18.75 -5.43
CA CYS A 68 -3.74 19.96 -5.90
C CYS A 68 -3.23 20.82 -4.71
N GLU A 69 -2.07 21.45 -4.89
CA GLU A 69 -1.40 22.30 -3.88
C GLU A 69 -2.05 23.69 -3.73
N GLU A 70 -2.90 24.07 -4.69
CA GLU A 70 -3.48 25.41 -4.81
C GLU A 70 -4.79 25.52 -4.01
N ASP A 71 -4.84 26.55 -3.15
CA ASP A 71 -5.92 27.01 -2.25
C ASP A 71 -7.12 26.05 -2.04
N PRO A 72 -7.43 25.64 -0.79
CA PRO A 72 -8.59 24.79 -0.45
C PRO A 72 -9.95 25.25 -0.98
N HIS A 73 -10.11 26.52 -1.39
CA HIS A 73 -11.32 27.02 -2.06
C HIS A 73 -11.38 26.78 -3.57
N CYS A 74 -10.25 26.50 -4.23
CA CYS A 74 -10.15 26.50 -5.70
C CYS A 74 -10.21 25.09 -6.31
N CYS A 75 -9.88 24.07 -5.52
CA CYS A 75 -10.10 22.70 -5.93
C CYS A 75 -11.36 22.16 -5.30
N CYS A 76 -12.14 21.47 -6.12
CA CYS A 76 -13.34 20.75 -5.76
C CYS A 76 -13.02 19.54 -4.85
N ALA A 77 -12.20 19.71 -3.80
CA ALA A 77 -11.90 18.71 -2.78
C ALA A 77 -13.19 18.23 -2.08
N GLU A 78 -14.22 19.07 -2.06
CA GLU A 78 -15.57 18.69 -1.60
C GLU A 78 -16.35 17.83 -2.61
N LEU A 79 -15.95 17.81 -3.88
CA LEU A 79 -16.50 16.94 -4.94
C LEU A 79 -15.60 15.73 -5.22
N ALA A 80 -14.41 15.66 -4.61
CA ALA A 80 -13.58 14.47 -4.67
C ALA A 80 -14.28 13.38 -3.84
N GLU A 81 -15.01 12.51 -4.51
CA GLU A 81 -15.60 11.35 -3.87
C GLU A 81 -14.46 10.42 -3.44
N GLU A 82 -14.12 10.41 -2.14
CA GLU A 82 -13.10 9.53 -1.56
C GLU A 82 -13.35 8.05 -1.92
N ALA A 83 -14.61 7.68 -2.13
CA ALA A 83 -15.05 6.36 -2.57
C ALA A 83 -14.66 6.00 -4.02
N ALA A 84 -14.19 6.97 -4.81
CA ALA A 84 -13.86 6.83 -6.23
C ALA A 84 -12.47 7.42 -6.57
N ALA A 85 -11.57 7.46 -5.59
CA ALA A 85 -10.30 8.18 -5.69
C ALA A 85 -9.26 7.49 -6.60
N VAL A 86 -9.39 6.18 -6.86
CA VAL A 86 -8.46 5.42 -7.71
C VAL A 86 -9.20 4.81 -8.89
N THR A 87 -8.72 5.11 -10.10
CA THR A 87 -9.24 4.54 -11.35
C THR A 87 -8.39 3.33 -11.75
N VAL A 88 -9.01 2.18 -12.00
CA VAL A 88 -8.32 0.92 -12.33
C VAL A 88 -8.89 0.30 -13.59
N ASP A 89 -8.01 -0.04 -14.52
CA ASP A 89 -8.32 -0.88 -15.68
C ASP A 89 -8.14 -2.35 -15.30
N LEU A 90 -9.25 -3.11 -15.27
CA LEU A 90 -9.20 -4.53 -14.94
C LEU A 90 -8.59 -5.36 -16.07
N ASP A 91 -7.99 -6.49 -15.69
CA ASP A 91 -7.52 -7.48 -16.64
C ASP A 91 -8.70 -8.21 -17.31
N PRO A 92 -8.46 -8.86 -18.48
CA PRO A 92 -9.43 -9.76 -19.08
C PRO A 92 -9.92 -10.86 -18.10
N PRO A 93 -11.19 -11.31 -18.20
CA PRO A 93 -12.16 -10.99 -19.24
C PRO A 93 -12.91 -9.68 -19.02
N ASP A 94 -12.79 -9.07 -17.85
CA ASP A 94 -13.58 -7.91 -17.42
C ASP A 94 -12.90 -6.58 -17.79
N ALA A 95 -12.18 -6.55 -18.93
CA ALA A 95 -11.30 -5.45 -19.36
C ALA A 95 -12.04 -4.12 -19.54
N ARG A 96 -12.23 -3.43 -18.42
CA ARG A 96 -13.02 -2.22 -18.28
C ARG A 96 -12.49 -1.43 -17.10
N GLN A 97 -12.71 -0.13 -17.18
CA GLN A 97 -12.33 0.81 -16.14
C GLN A 97 -13.38 0.90 -15.05
N TYR A 98 -12.92 0.92 -13.79
CA TYR A 98 -13.74 1.08 -12.59
C TYR A 98 -13.06 2.03 -11.61
N TYR A 99 -13.86 2.60 -10.71
CA TYR A 99 -13.41 3.51 -9.67
C TYR A 99 -13.50 2.80 -8.32
N PHE A 100 -12.48 3.01 -7.49
CA PHE A 100 -12.32 2.36 -6.20
C PHE A 100 -11.82 3.35 -5.15
N ALA A 101 -12.14 3.06 -3.90
CA ALA A 101 -11.49 3.67 -2.75
C ALA A 101 -10.12 3.01 -2.49
N GLU A 102 -9.19 3.73 -1.85
CA GLU A 102 -7.87 3.18 -1.55
C GLU A 102 -7.93 1.90 -0.70
N ASN A 103 -8.87 1.81 0.24
CA ASN A 103 -9.00 0.67 1.15
C ASN A 103 -9.56 -0.58 0.47
N GLU A 104 -10.10 -0.46 -0.74
CA GLU A 104 -10.63 -1.58 -1.52
C GLU A 104 -9.53 -2.28 -2.33
N LEU A 105 -8.33 -1.67 -2.40
CA LEU A 105 -7.23 -2.09 -3.25
C LEU A 105 -6.01 -2.55 -2.43
N ALA A 106 -5.33 -3.58 -2.92
CA ALA A 106 -4.02 -3.98 -2.46
C ALA A 106 -3.01 -3.93 -3.60
N LYS A 107 -1.85 -3.34 -3.34
CA LYS A 107 -0.75 -3.27 -4.30
C LYS A 107 -0.11 -4.64 -4.49
N LEU A 108 0.01 -5.07 -5.74
CA LEU A 108 0.71 -6.28 -6.13
C LEU A 108 2.16 -5.95 -6.52
N PRO A 109 3.09 -6.92 -6.38
CA PRO A 109 4.43 -6.75 -6.93
C PRO A 109 4.34 -6.50 -8.44
N ALA A 110 5.24 -5.65 -8.96
CA ALA A 110 5.36 -5.46 -10.40
C ALA A 110 5.54 -6.84 -11.07
N ARG A 111 4.77 -7.09 -12.13
CA ARG A 111 4.90 -8.32 -12.90
C ARG A 111 6.33 -8.37 -13.42
N ALA A 112 7.10 -9.38 -13.01
CA ALA A 112 8.42 -9.61 -13.60
C ALA A 112 8.22 -9.70 -15.11
N ALA A 113 8.90 -8.83 -15.87
CA ALA A 113 8.89 -8.90 -17.32
C ALA A 113 9.30 -10.32 -17.70
N ALA A 114 8.43 -11.03 -18.42
CA ALA A 114 8.78 -12.34 -18.97
C ALA A 114 9.95 -12.12 -19.92
N ALA A 115 11.12 -12.64 -19.55
CA ALA A 115 12.33 -12.66 -20.36
C ALA A 115 12.22 -13.69 -21.49
#